data_AF-A0A2V5NKC2-F1
#
_entry.id   AF-A0A2V5NKC2-F1
#
_cell.length_a   1.000
_cell.length_b   1.000
_cell.length_c   1.000
_cell.angle_alpha   90.00
_cell.angle_beta   90.00
_cell.angle_gamma   90.00
#
_symmetry.space_group_name_H-M   'P 1'
#
loop_
_entity.id
_entity.type
_entity.pdbx_description
1 polymer ?
#
loop_
_entity_poly.entity_id
_entity_poly.type
_entity_poly.pdbx_seq_one_letter_code
_entity_poly.pdbx_strand_id
1 'polypeptide(L)'
;MCIHVGVVNTAWFAIYFQKNWLRSSALMLAAVGFGLATAAGSNEKPLAVSAIVQADHPVNHCVPTQALGAGIDGHEKDECARMFTDKNIEQMLSAGRGPLTYRLRTELAGAAWHWNPRGAWSDPAHQCGYWTSDDSLGDPINLSYGYRLPRRGNTVDQANDDGYSRIADGNKESFWKSNPYLDSHFTGESEDAHPQWIVIDLGASKPVNFIRIHWGAPYARQYRVEYWPGDDPMHLHADDDDDWQPFGHGNVNDSHGGDQLIKLETSPRPVRFVRLIMSRSSQTSAETSNDIRDRLGFAIREIELGKIDKHGRFHDYVRHAPDRHRQTIIYVSSTDPWHRAEDIDFSIEQPGLDFILRSALTNSLPVLVPVGVLYDTPENAAAEINYLLRRNYNLEGIELGEEPDGQWYSPEDYAALYAGVARRRTALNT
;
A
#
# COMPACT_ATOMS: atom_id res chain seq x y z
N MET A 1 5.50 1.75 23.35
CA MET A 1 6.29 2.75 22.61
C MET A 1 7.35 2.00 21.80
N CYS A 2 6.95 1.50 20.63
CA CYS A 2 7.90 0.98 19.64
C CYS A 2 8.42 2.17 18.85
N ILE A 3 9.73 2.41 18.90
CA ILE A 3 10.40 3.46 18.13
C ILE A 3 11.00 2.76 16.92
N HIS A 4 10.49 3.06 15.71
CA HIS A 4 11.19 2.75 14.48
C HIS A 4 12.08 3.94 14.11
N VAL A 5 13.35 3.66 13.80
CA VAL A 5 14.34 4.65 13.40
C VAL A 5 14.59 4.45 11.92
N GLY A 6 14.00 5.30 11.07
CA GLY A 6 14.35 5.42 9.66
C GLY A 6 15.41 6.51 9.48
N VAL A 7 16.51 6.19 8.82
CA VAL A 7 17.51 7.19 8.39
C VAL A 7 17.30 7.41 6.89
N VAL A 8 16.78 8.58 6.51
CA VAL A 8 16.67 8.98 5.10
C VAL A 8 18.03 9.55 4.67
N ASN A 9 18.67 8.91 3.70
CA ASN A 9 19.91 9.39 3.10
C ASN A 9 19.63 9.82 1.66
N THR A 10 19.62 11.12 1.39
CA THR A 10 19.43 11.70 0.06
C THR A 10 20.74 11.70 -0.70
N ALA A 11 20.88 10.81 -1.68
CA ALA A 11 21.94 10.90 -2.69
C ALA A 11 21.36 10.62 -4.08
N TRP A 12 21.10 11.71 -4.80
CA TRP A 12 20.83 11.71 -6.24
C TRP A 12 22.09 11.27 -7.00
N PHE A 13 22.02 10.16 -7.73
CA PHE A 13 22.93 9.89 -8.84
C PHE A 13 22.18 9.29 -10.02
N ALA A 14 22.26 9.99 -11.16
CA ALA A 14 21.81 9.52 -12.45
C ALA A 14 22.61 8.29 -12.89
N ILE A 15 21.92 7.24 -13.31
CA ILE A 15 22.53 6.03 -13.88
C ILE A 15 22.18 5.99 -15.38
N TYR A 16 23.21 6.09 -16.23
CA TYR A 16 23.18 5.49 -17.56
C TYR A 16 24.55 4.84 -17.84
N PHE A 17 24.52 3.52 -18.07
CA PHE A 17 25.57 2.60 -18.52
C PHE A 17 26.87 2.44 -17.70
N GLN A 18 27.03 1.28 -17.05
CA GLN A 18 27.74 0.14 -17.65
C GLN A 18 27.67 -1.10 -16.75
N LYS A 19 27.38 -2.24 -17.40
CA LYS A 19 27.39 -3.60 -16.85
C LYS A 19 28.76 -3.96 -16.25
N ASN A 20 28.68 -4.81 -15.23
CA ASN A 20 29.76 -5.59 -14.62
C ASN A 20 30.81 -4.79 -13.87
N TRP A 21 30.64 -4.69 -12.55
CA TRP A 21 31.67 -5.05 -11.55
C TRP A 21 31.07 -4.95 -10.14
N LEU A 22 31.70 -5.64 -9.18
CA LEU A 22 31.43 -5.68 -7.74
C LEU A 22 30.41 -6.71 -7.24
N ARG A 23 30.82 -7.99 -7.32
CA ARG A 23 30.67 -8.88 -6.17
C ARG A 23 31.63 -8.40 -5.07
N SER A 24 31.18 -8.49 -3.82
CA SER A 24 31.92 -8.33 -2.55
C SER A 24 31.83 -6.95 -1.92
N SER A 25 30.91 -6.78 -0.95
CA SER A 25 31.10 -5.98 0.28
C SER A 25 29.93 -6.16 1.24
N ALA A 26 29.89 -7.27 1.98
CA ALA A 26 29.22 -7.34 3.28
C ALA A 26 29.65 -8.62 4.01
N LEU A 27 30.61 -8.51 4.95
CA LEU A 27 30.74 -9.34 6.16
C LEU A 27 32.11 -9.12 6.82
N MET A 28 32.17 -8.22 7.80
CA MET A 28 33.01 -8.27 9.01
C MET A 28 32.35 -7.27 9.99
N LEU A 29 31.97 -7.59 11.22
CA LEU A 29 32.77 -8.19 12.28
C LEU A 29 31.84 -8.89 13.30
N ALA A 30 32.00 -10.20 13.47
CA ALA A 30 31.71 -10.88 14.75
C ALA A 30 32.28 -12.30 14.69
N ALA A 31 33.50 -12.51 15.22
CA ALA A 31 33.95 -13.74 15.88
C ALA A 31 35.48 -13.69 16.05
N VAL A 32 35.93 -13.26 17.23
CA VAL A 32 37.26 -13.66 17.73
C VAL A 32 37.12 -15.11 18.18
N GLY A 33 37.42 -16.04 17.28
CA GLY A 33 37.40 -17.48 17.54
C GLY A 33 38.74 -17.99 18.04
N PHE A 34 38.70 -18.65 19.19
CA PHE A 34 39.72 -19.57 19.70
C PHE A 34 40.18 -20.56 18.60
N GLY A 35 41.49 -20.80 18.54
CA GLY A 35 42.13 -21.56 17.47
C GLY A 35 41.88 -23.07 17.49
N LEU A 36 42.16 -23.68 16.34
CA LEU A 36 42.72 -25.03 16.20
C LEU A 36 43.51 -25.07 14.89
N ALA A 37 44.77 -25.46 15.00
CA ALA A 37 45.70 -25.55 13.89
C ALA A 37 45.38 -26.74 12.98
N THR A 38 45.35 -26.50 11.68
CA THR A 38 45.73 -27.50 10.66
C THR A 38 46.55 -26.80 9.59
N ALA A 39 47.81 -27.19 9.48
CA ALA A 39 48.73 -26.72 8.47
C ALA A 39 48.38 -27.31 7.10
N ALA A 40 48.16 -26.44 6.11
CA ALA A 40 48.33 -26.76 4.70
C ALA A 40 48.82 -25.51 3.98
N GLY A 41 49.92 -25.67 3.24
CA GLY A 41 50.68 -24.58 2.65
C GLY A 41 49.95 -23.83 1.55
N SER A 42 50.00 -22.51 1.63
CA SER A 42 50.08 -21.63 0.47
C SER A 42 50.97 -20.44 0.86
N ASN A 43 51.85 -20.05 -0.06
CA ASN A 43 52.77 -18.94 0.12
C ASN A 43 52.02 -17.61 -0.10
N GLU A 44 50.89 -17.42 0.58
CA GLU A 44 50.11 -16.19 0.49
C GLU A 44 50.66 -15.18 1.50
N LYS A 45 51.27 -14.11 0.98
CA LYS A 45 51.57 -12.93 1.81
C LYS A 45 50.26 -12.50 2.47
N PRO A 46 50.20 -12.33 3.80
CA PRO A 46 48.99 -11.84 4.45
C PRO A 46 48.63 -10.51 3.81
N LEU A 47 47.38 -10.39 3.33
CA LEU A 47 46.86 -9.15 2.76
C LEU A 47 46.84 -8.10 3.88
N ALA A 48 47.90 -7.30 3.97
CA ALA A 48 47.99 -6.21 4.92
C ALA A 48 47.14 -5.06 4.40
N VAL A 49 45.88 -5.00 4.83
CA VAL A 49 45.01 -3.86 4.57
C VAL A 49 45.30 -2.79 5.63
N SER A 50 45.90 -1.68 5.21
CA SER A 50 46.03 -0.49 6.05
C SER A 50 44.91 0.50 5.73
N ALA A 51 44.09 0.83 6.73
CA ALA A 51 43.15 1.96 6.64
C ALA A 51 43.79 3.19 7.31
N ILE A 52 43.86 4.30 6.58
CA ILE A 52 44.27 5.60 7.12
C ILE A 52 42.98 6.39 7.37
N VAL A 53 42.67 6.68 8.64
CA VAL A 53 41.53 7.54 9.00
C VAL A 53 42.04 8.97 9.13
N GLN A 54 41.77 9.80 8.12
CA GLN A 54 42.03 11.25 8.17
C GLN A 54 40.90 11.93 8.96
N ALA A 55 41.06 12.04 10.28
CA ALA A 55 40.07 12.62 11.18
C ALA A 55 40.05 14.17 11.20
N ASP A 56 40.99 14.81 10.48
CA ASP A 56 41.15 16.26 10.37
C ASP A 56 40.32 16.89 9.23
N HIS A 57 39.70 16.06 8.39
CA HIS A 57 38.87 16.50 7.27
C HIS A 57 37.44 15.97 7.44
N PRO A 58 36.48 16.80 7.91
CA PRO A 58 35.08 16.40 7.94
C PRO A 58 34.57 16.20 6.50
N VAL A 59 34.20 14.97 6.15
CA VAL A 59 33.63 14.61 4.83
C VAL A 59 32.12 14.89 4.76
N ASN A 60 31.47 15.03 5.90
CA ASN A 60 30.06 15.40 6.02
C ASN A 60 29.80 16.07 7.38
N HIS A 61 28.74 16.87 7.47
CA HIS A 61 28.32 17.55 8.69
C HIS A 61 26.86 17.19 8.99
N CYS A 62 26.61 16.70 10.20
CA CYS A 62 25.27 16.41 10.69
C CYS A 62 25.00 17.31 11.90
N VAL A 63 23.89 18.06 11.86
CA VAL A 63 23.35 18.73 13.03
C VAL A 63 22.27 17.82 13.61
N PRO A 64 22.52 17.07 14.70
CA PRO A 64 21.59 16.04 15.16
C PRO A 64 20.19 16.59 15.47
N THR A 65 20.09 17.82 15.95
CA THR A 65 18.81 18.50 16.23
C THR A 65 18.04 18.91 14.97
N GLN A 66 18.62 18.78 13.79
CA GLN A 66 17.96 18.98 12.49
C GLN A 66 17.82 17.66 11.71
N ALA A 67 18.66 16.67 12.01
CA ALA A 67 18.69 15.39 11.29
C ALA A 67 17.90 14.27 11.98
N LEU A 68 17.74 14.31 13.31
CA LEU A 68 17.06 13.26 14.08
C LEU A 68 15.68 13.75 14.51
N GLY A 69 14.66 13.42 13.74
CA GLY A 69 13.28 13.79 14.00
C GLY A 69 12.49 12.79 14.84
N ALA A 70 11.20 13.08 14.99
CA ALA A 70 10.19 12.18 15.54
C ALA A 70 9.00 12.06 14.57
N GLY A 71 8.32 10.91 14.64
CA GLY A 71 7.07 10.68 13.91
C GLY A 71 5.86 10.91 14.83
N ILE A 72 4.80 11.49 14.28
CA ILE A 72 3.46 11.46 14.88
C ILE A 72 2.56 10.58 14.02
N ASP A 73 1.58 9.94 14.62
CA ASP A 73 0.73 8.96 13.96
C ASP A 73 -0.72 9.10 14.43
N GLY A 74 -1.64 8.40 13.75
CA GLY A 74 -3.00 8.19 14.20
C GLY A 74 -3.07 7.22 15.38
N HIS A 75 -4.06 7.40 16.24
CA HIS A 75 -4.20 6.70 17.51
C HIS A 75 -5.65 6.32 17.79
N GLU A 76 -5.89 5.57 18.87
CA GLU A 76 -7.24 5.19 19.25
C GLU A 76 -8.03 6.43 19.71
N LYS A 77 -9.36 6.31 19.71
CA LYS A 77 -10.26 7.37 20.15
C LYS A 77 -9.85 7.98 21.49
N ASP A 78 -9.90 9.31 21.57
CA ASP A 78 -9.52 10.14 22.71
C ASP A 78 -8.01 10.12 23.06
N GLU A 79 -7.18 9.31 22.40
CA GLU A 79 -5.74 9.26 22.68
C GLU A 79 -5.02 10.54 22.24
N CYS A 80 -5.43 11.18 21.13
CA CYS A 80 -4.81 12.43 20.67
C CYS A 80 -4.84 13.50 21.77
N ALA A 81 -6.01 13.71 22.38
CA ALA A 81 -6.20 14.68 23.45
C ALA A 81 -5.41 14.32 24.72
N ARG A 82 -5.24 13.03 25.01
CA ARG A 82 -4.47 12.55 26.17
C ARG A 82 -2.96 12.63 25.94
N MET A 83 -2.51 12.34 24.72
CA MET A 83 -1.10 12.33 24.34
C MET A 83 -0.56 13.75 24.23
N PHE A 84 -1.27 14.63 23.55
CA PHE A 84 -0.78 15.96 23.17
C PHE A 84 -1.24 17.07 24.12
N THR A 85 -1.12 16.83 25.42
CA THR A 85 -1.25 17.89 26.43
C THR A 85 0.03 18.73 26.48
N ASP A 86 -0.06 20.01 26.88
CA ASP A 86 1.10 20.91 27.00
C ASP A 86 2.25 20.28 27.81
N LYS A 87 1.91 19.65 28.94
CA LYS A 87 2.88 18.95 29.79
C LYS A 87 3.57 17.80 29.06
N ASN A 88 2.82 16.99 28.31
CA ASN A 88 3.40 15.87 27.58
C ASN A 88 4.26 16.35 26.41
N ILE A 89 3.83 17.38 25.69
CA ILE A 89 4.61 18.00 24.61
C ILE A 89 5.94 18.52 25.14
N GLU A 90 5.96 19.20 26.29
CA GLU A 90 7.20 19.64 26.95
C GLU A 90 8.14 18.45 27.24
N GLN A 91 7.60 17.33 27.73
CA GLN A 91 8.38 16.12 27.95
C GLN A 91 8.88 15.49 26.64
N MET A 92 8.06 15.45 25.58
CA MET A 92 8.46 14.97 24.26
C MET A 92 9.62 15.79 23.70
N LEU A 93 9.55 17.12 23.80
CA LEU A 93 10.61 18.04 23.38
C LEU A 93 11.89 17.85 24.20
N SER A 94 11.77 17.52 25.50
CA SER A 94 12.94 17.25 26.35
C SER A 94 13.76 16.03 25.91
N ALA A 95 13.19 15.15 25.08
CA ALA A 95 13.92 14.02 24.49
C ALA A 95 14.96 14.45 23.43
N GLY A 96 14.97 15.72 23.02
CA GLY A 96 15.97 16.29 22.12
C GLY A 96 15.79 15.91 20.64
N ARG A 97 14.59 15.44 20.26
CA ARG A 97 14.22 15.19 18.86
C ARG A 97 13.98 16.53 18.14
N GLY A 98 14.41 16.60 16.89
CA GLY A 98 14.35 17.78 16.03
C GLY A 98 13.04 17.89 15.24
N PRO A 99 13.08 17.78 13.90
CA PRO A 99 11.91 17.97 13.06
C PRO A 99 10.85 16.88 13.28
N LEU A 100 9.61 17.17 12.91
CA LEU A 100 8.54 16.18 12.88
C LEU A 100 8.30 15.66 11.47
N THR A 101 8.01 14.37 11.38
CA THR A 101 7.25 13.82 10.25
C THR A 101 5.87 13.40 10.74
N TYR A 102 4.86 13.66 9.92
CA TYR A 102 3.49 13.22 10.14
C TYR A 102 3.30 11.89 9.39
N ARG A 103 2.72 10.88 10.03
CA ARG A 103 2.44 9.57 9.40
C ARG A 103 0.95 9.37 9.17
N LEU A 104 0.63 8.64 8.11
CA LEU A 104 -0.75 8.48 7.66
C LEU A 104 -1.30 7.09 7.97
N ARG A 105 -1.82 6.91 9.19
CA ARG A 105 -2.43 5.64 9.64
C ARG A 105 -3.56 5.16 8.74
N THR A 106 -4.32 6.08 8.15
CA THR A 106 -5.44 5.73 7.26
C THR A 106 -4.97 4.91 6.06
N GLU A 107 -3.78 5.19 5.51
CA GLU A 107 -3.25 4.35 4.44
C GLU A 107 -2.82 2.98 4.93
N LEU A 108 -2.19 2.90 6.10
CA LEU A 108 -1.84 1.62 6.70
C LEU A 108 -3.07 0.73 6.95
N ALA A 109 -4.21 1.34 7.24
CA ALA A 109 -5.49 0.68 7.52
C ALA A 109 -6.38 0.41 6.29
N GLY A 110 -5.96 0.82 5.08
CA GLY A 110 -6.80 0.71 3.88
C GLY A 110 -8.06 1.57 3.98
N ALA A 111 -7.91 2.83 4.38
CA ALA A 111 -8.97 3.80 4.60
C ALA A 111 -8.73 5.11 3.85
N ALA A 112 -9.81 5.72 3.35
CA ALA A 112 -9.76 7.06 2.76
C ALA A 112 -9.70 8.12 3.86
N TRP A 113 -8.86 9.15 3.71
CA TRP A 113 -8.68 10.17 4.74
C TRP A 113 -9.47 11.44 4.46
N HIS A 114 -10.31 11.84 5.42
CA HIS A 114 -10.91 13.17 5.41
C HIS A 114 -10.09 14.08 6.32
N TRP A 115 -8.97 14.59 5.80
CA TRP A 115 -8.12 15.54 6.55
C TRP A 115 -8.89 16.81 6.92
N ASN A 116 -9.91 17.20 6.14
CA ASN A 116 -10.91 18.20 6.53
C ASN A 116 -12.30 17.55 6.60
N PRO A 117 -13.07 17.70 7.70
CA PRO A 117 -14.45 17.23 7.74
C PRO A 117 -15.39 17.98 6.78
N ARG A 118 -14.97 19.14 6.26
CA ARG A 118 -15.67 19.87 5.20
C ARG A 118 -15.11 19.47 3.84
N GLY A 119 -15.98 19.28 2.86
CA GLY A 119 -15.60 18.88 1.50
C GLY A 119 -16.81 18.52 0.66
N ALA A 120 -16.56 17.83 -0.44
CA ALA A 120 -17.57 17.42 -1.40
C ALA A 120 -17.44 15.93 -1.74
N TRP A 121 -18.60 15.28 -1.88
CA TRP A 121 -18.75 13.94 -2.44
C TRP A 121 -18.91 14.03 -3.96
N SER A 122 -18.43 13.03 -4.69
CA SER A 122 -18.76 12.88 -6.11
C SER A 122 -20.23 12.53 -6.33
N ASP A 123 -20.89 11.92 -5.35
CA ASP A 123 -22.36 11.81 -5.26
C ASP A 123 -22.90 12.50 -3.99
N PRO A 124 -23.17 13.82 -4.07
CA PRO A 124 -23.71 14.58 -2.93
C PRO A 124 -25.11 14.14 -2.50
N ALA A 125 -25.91 13.57 -3.41
CA ALA A 125 -27.30 13.20 -3.12
C ALA A 125 -27.37 12.00 -2.17
N HIS A 126 -26.43 11.07 -2.32
CA HIS A 126 -26.34 9.86 -1.49
C HIS A 126 -25.21 9.92 -0.44
N GLN A 127 -24.43 11.00 -0.41
CA GLN A 127 -23.27 11.18 0.48
C GLN A 127 -22.28 10.02 0.39
N CYS A 128 -21.95 9.65 -0.85
CA CYS A 128 -21.03 8.57 -1.15
C CYS A 128 -20.21 8.89 -2.40
N GLY A 129 -19.32 7.98 -2.77
CA GLY A 129 -18.43 8.20 -3.89
C GLY A 129 -17.03 8.52 -3.44
N TYR A 130 -16.43 9.44 -4.18
CA TYR A 130 -15.06 9.89 -3.97
C TYR A 130 -15.11 11.25 -3.27
N TRP A 131 -14.28 11.40 -2.23
CA TRP A 131 -14.25 12.60 -1.41
C TRP A 131 -13.19 13.59 -1.88
N THR A 132 -13.48 14.88 -1.74
CA THR A 132 -12.48 15.95 -1.83
C THR A 132 -12.73 16.93 -0.70
N SER A 133 -11.80 16.97 0.25
CA SER A 133 -11.77 17.91 1.36
C SER A 133 -11.67 19.35 0.85
N ASP A 134 -12.33 20.27 1.55
CA ASP A 134 -12.34 21.69 1.24
C ASP A 134 -11.01 22.35 1.60
N ASP A 135 -10.37 23.00 0.63
CA ASP A 135 -9.10 23.71 0.80
C ASP A 135 -9.26 25.17 1.23
N SER A 136 -10.49 25.65 1.44
CA SER A 136 -10.77 27.00 1.93
C SER A 136 -10.35 27.18 3.39
N LEU A 137 -9.85 28.39 3.71
CA LEU A 137 -9.52 28.74 5.09
C LEU A 137 -10.81 28.86 5.91
N GLY A 138 -10.89 28.09 7.00
CA GLY A 138 -11.99 28.13 7.96
C GLY A 138 -11.51 27.89 9.38
N ASP A 139 -12.37 27.26 10.18
CA ASP A 139 -12.02 26.85 11.54
C ASP A 139 -10.81 25.90 11.55
N PRO A 140 -10.02 25.87 12.64
CA PRO A 140 -8.88 24.97 12.73
C PRO A 140 -9.32 23.50 12.72
N ILE A 141 -8.68 22.70 11.90
CA ILE A 141 -8.82 21.25 11.85
C ILE A 141 -8.01 20.65 13.01
N ASN A 142 -8.70 20.33 14.10
CA ASN A 142 -8.05 19.77 15.28
C ASN A 142 -8.04 18.24 15.33
N LEU A 143 -8.93 17.60 14.58
CA LEU A 143 -9.08 16.16 14.53
C LEU A 143 -9.62 15.77 13.16
N SER A 144 -9.20 14.61 12.67
CA SER A 144 -9.63 14.05 11.40
C SER A 144 -9.78 12.53 11.52
N TYR A 145 -10.45 11.92 10.54
CA TYR A 145 -10.82 10.51 10.59
C TYR A 145 -10.60 9.83 9.25
N GLY A 146 -10.33 8.53 9.31
CA GLY A 146 -10.37 7.63 8.17
C GLY A 146 -11.77 7.08 7.94
N TYR A 147 -12.04 6.68 6.70
CA TYR A 147 -13.27 6.02 6.27
C TYR A 147 -12.92 4.63 5.73
N ARG A 148 -13.55 3.61 6.31
CA ARG A 148 -13.35 2.21 5.91
C ARG A 148 -13.79 2.04 4.46
N LEU A 149 -13.02 1.29 3.67
CA LEU A 149 -13.37 1.09 2.27
C LEU A 149 -14.34 -0.09 2.12
N PRO A 150 -15.60 0.13 1.72
CA PRO A 150 -16.56 -0.95 1.52
C PRO A 150 -16.16 -1.87 0.37
N ARG A 151 -15.28 -1.42 -0.55
CA ARG A 151 -14.78 -2.17 -1.70
C ARG A 151 -13.38 -2.77 -1.49
N ARG A 152 -12.95 -2.99 -0.24
CA ARG A 152 -11.59 -3.51 0.09
C ARG A 152 -11.36 -4.95 -0.36
N GLY A 153 -10.11 -5.26 -0.74
CA GLY A 153 -9.71 -6.60 -1.18
C GLY A 153 -8.75 -7.32 -0.25
N ASN A 154 -7.99 -6.60 0.57
CA ASN A 154 -7.02 -7.19 1.49
C ASN A 154 -7.70 -7.78 2.73
N THR A 155 -7.31 -8.99 3.12
CA THR A 155 -7.75 -9.65 4.37
C THR A 155 -7.01 -9.13 5.59
N VAL A 156 -5.76 -8.71 5.39
CA VAL A 156 -4.80 -8.24 6.41
C VAL A 156 -4.28 -6.88 5.91
N ASP A 157 -4.11 -5.92 6.80
CA ASP A 157 -3.59 -4.58 6.51
C ASP A 157 -2.36 -4.29 7.39
N GLN A 158 -1.75 -3.11 7.29
CA GLN A 158 -0.54 -2.77 8.06
C GLN A 158 -0.87 -1.95 9.32
N ALA A 159 -2.14 -1.91 9.73
CA ALA A 159 -2.59 -1.20 10.90
C ALA A 159 -3.12 -2.17 11.98
N ASN A 160 -4.44 -2.26 12.14
CA ASN A 160 -5.08 -3.03 13.20
C ASN A 160 -5.41 -4.46 12.78
N ASP A 161 -5.36 -4.76 11.48
CA ASP A 161 -5.93 -5.98 10.92
C ASP A 161 -7.34 -6.25 11.43
N ASP A 162 -8.27 -5.34 11.19
CA ASP A 162 -9.63 -5.44 11.73
C ASP A 162 -10.72 -5.35 10.65
N GLY A 163 -10.32 -5.40 9.37
CA GLY A 163 -11.23 -5.63 8.25
C GLY A 163 -11.10 -7.04 7.66
N TYR A 164 -11.64 -7.22 6.46
CA TYR A 164 -11.64 -8.48 5.73
C TYR A 164 -11.85 -8.23 4.23
N SER A 165 -11.45 -9.19 3.39
CA SER A 165 -11.60 -9.10 1.94
C SER A 165 -13.07 -9.24 1.54
N ARG A 166 -13.57 -8.41 0.62
CA ARG A 166 -14.89 -8.64 0.01
C ARG A 166 -14.90 -9.82 -0.96
N ILE A 167 -13.74 -10.36 -1.35
CA ILE A 167 -13.62 -11.43 -2.36
C ILE A 167 -13.95 -12.81 -1.78
N ALA A 168 -13.96 -12.96 -0.45
CA ALA A 168 -14.23 -14.22 0.22
C ALA A 168 -15.06 -14.01 1.50
N ASP A 169 -15.99 -13.06 1.53
CA ASP A 169 -16.75 -12.76 2.75
C ASP A 169 -18.03 -13.59 2.90
N GLY A 170 -18.39 -14.35 1.89
CA GLY A 170 -19.61 -15.15 1.79
C GLY A 170 -20.82 -14.36 1.30
N ASN A 171 -20.64 -13.10 0.87
CA ASN A 171 -21.71 -12.23 0.41
C ASN A 171 -21.51 -11.84 -1.06
N LYS A 172 -22.35 -12.43 -1.93
CA LYS A 172 -22.32 -12.17 -3.37
C LYS A 172 -22.83 -10.80 -3.81
N GLU A 173 -23.31 -9.98 -2.87
CA GLU A 173 -23.74 -8.60 -3.13
C GLU A 173 -22.63 -7.58 -2.79
N SER A 174 -21.63 -7.95 -1.99
CA SER A 174 -20.40 -7.15 -1.84
C SER A 174 -19.40 -7.47 -2.96
N PHE A 175 -18.41 -6.60 -3.13
CA PHE A 175 -17.31 -6.81 -4.06
C PHE A 175 -16.08 -6.03 -3.63
N TRP A 176 -14.91 -6.56 -3.99
CA TRP A 176 -13.70 -5.76 -4.11
C TRP A 176 -13.70 -5.04 -5.45
N LYS A 177 -13.14 -3.83 -5.49
CA LYS A 177 -12.83 -3.13 -6.74
C LYS A 177 -11.41 -2.57 -6.68
N SER A 178 -10.65 -2.71 -7.77
CA SER A 178 -9.31 -2.14 -7.91
C SER A 178 -9.36 -0.61 -8.03
N ASN A 179 -8.23 0.05 -7.75
CA ASN A 179 -8.15 1.51 -7.80
C ASN A 179 -8.40 2.01 -9.25
N PRO A 180 -9.43 2.85 -9.49
CA PRO A 180 -9.77 3.32 -10.83
C PRO A 180 -8.74 4.30 -11.41
N TYR A 181 -7.88 4.92 -10.59
CA TYR A 181 -6.86 5.87 -11.04
C TYR A 181 -5.65 5.21 -11.71
N LEU A 182 -5.55 3.88 -11.67
CA LEU A 182 -4.59 3.09 -12.44
C LEU A 182 -5.07 2.77 -13.86
N ASP A 183 -6.32 3.14 -14.20
CA ASP A 183 -6.84 2.98 -15.55
C ASP A 183 -6.20 3.97 -16.54
N SER A 184 -6.06 3.53 -17.79
CA SER A 184 -5.59 4.33 -18.94
C SER A 184 -6.23 5.72 -19.04
N HIS A 185 -7.48 5.88 -18.60
CA HIS A 185 -8.16 7.17 -18.56
C HIS A 185 -7.41 8.21 -17.72
N PHE A 186 -6.81 7.82 -16.59
CA PHE A 186 -6.12 8.70 -15.65
C PHE A 186 -4.60 8.69 -15.80
N THR A 187 -4.03 7.56 -16.20
CA THR A 187 -2.58 7.43 -16.40
C THR A 187 -2.14 7.95 -17.77
N GLY A 188 -2.99 7.82 -18.79
CA GLY A 188 -2.64 8.03 -20.19
C GLY A 188 -1.79 6.89 -20.79
N GLU A 189 -1.59 5.82 -20.02
CA GLU A 189 -0.79 4.66 -20.41
C GLU A 189 -1.70 3.55 -20.98
N SER A 190 -1.11 2.54 -21.64
CA SER A 190 -1.88 1.41 -22.18
C SER A 190 -2.56 0.60 -21.07
N GLU A 191 -3.71 -0.02 -21.35
CA GLU A 191 -4.42 -0.90 -20.39
C GLU A 191 -3.52 -2.01 -19.80
N ASP A 192 -2.52 -2.48 -20.55
CA ASP A 192 -1.59 -3.52 -20.12
C ASP A 192 -0.46 -3.01 -19.20
N ALA A 193 -0.35 -1.70 -18.96
CA ALA A 193 0.71 -1.10 -18.14
C ALA A 193 0.51 -1.34 -16.64
N HIS A 194 -0.75 -1.40 -16.18
CA HIS A 194 -1.12 -1.55 -14.77
C HIS A 194 -2.06 -2.74 -14.56
N PRO A 195 -1.62 -3.98 -14.84
CA PRO A 195 -2.46 -5.15 -14.63
C PRO A 195 -2.74 -5.33 -13.13
N GLN A 196 -4.01 -5.47 -12.79
CA GLN A 196 -4.43 -5.62 -11.40
C GLN A 196 -4.48 -7.09 -11.03
N TRP A 197 -4.18 -7.42 -9.78
CA TRP A 197 -4.07 -8.82 -9.36
C TRP A 197 -4.67 -9.07 -7.98
N ILE A 198 -5.01 -10.33 -7.75
CA ILE A 198 -5.32 -10.87 -6.43
C ILE A 198 -4.47 -12.12 -6.18
N VAL A 199 -4.05 -12.34 -4.94
CA VAL A 199 -3.34 -13.55 -4.50
C VAL A 199 -4.17 -14.21 -3.40
N ILE A 200 -4.42 -15.51 -3.56
CA ILE A 200 -5.12 -16.36 -2.61
C ILE A 200 -4.09 -17.25 -1.92
N ASP A 201 -4.00 -17.18 -0.59
CA ASP A 201 -3.21 -18.11 0.23
C ASP A 201 -4.13 -19.16 0.89
N LEU A 202 -4.08 -20.40 0.40
CA LEU A 202 -4.86 -21.51 0.95
C LEU A 202 -4.40 -21.99 2.35
N GLY A 203 -3.32 -21.40 2.88
CA GLY A 203 -2.67 -21.70 4.16
C GLY A 203 -1.82 -22.97 4.15
N ALA A 204 -2.03 -23.85 3.17
CA ALA A 204 -1.27 -25.07 2.96
C ALA A 204 -1.44 -25.53 1.51
N SER A 205 -0.51 -26.37 1.04
CA SER A 205 -0.60 -26.96 -0.30
C SER A 205 -1.84 -27.87 -0.42
N LYS A 206 -2.69 -27.60 -1.43
CA LYS A 206 -3.91 -28.36 -1.73
C LYS A 206 -3.99 -28.69 -3.22
N PRO A 207 -4.61 -29.82 -3.60
CA PRO A 207 -4.75 -30.21 -4.99
C PRO A 207 -5.85 -29.39 -5.70
N VAL A 208 -5.45 -28.50 -6.61
CA VAL A 208 -6.31 -27.54 -7.34
C VAL A 208 -6.32 -27.86 -8.84
N ASN A 209 -7.50 -27.80 -9.46
CA ASN A 209 -7.64 -27.80 -10.92
C ASN A 209 -8.80 -26.93 -11.44
N PHE A 210 -9.56 -26.26 -10.55
CA PHE A 210 -10.65 -25.38 -10.93
C PHE A 210 -10.66 -24.12 -10.06
N ILE A 211 -11.08 -23.02 -10.65
CA ILE A 211 -11.41 -21.77 -9.98
C ILE A 211 -12.81 -21.34 -10.43
N ARG A 212 -13.62 -20.82 -9.51
CA ARG A 212 -14.86 -20.13 -9.84
C ARG A 212 -14.72 -18.66 -9.48
N ILE A 213 -14.99 -17.78 -10.43
CA ILE A 213 -14.94 -16.33 -10.23
C ILE A 213 -16.35 -15.79 -10.37
N HIS A 214 -16.82 -15.10 -9.34
CA HIS A 214 -18.05 -14.33 -9.37
C HIS A 214 -17.68 -12.88 -9.68
N TRP A 215 -17.71 -12.53 -10.95
CA TRP A 215 -17.32 -11.19 -11.38
C TRP A 215 -18.32 -10.13 -10.89
N GLY A 216 -17.79 -8.96 -10.50
CA GLY A 216 -18.55 -7.72 -10.38
C GLY A 216 -18.51 -6.92 -11.68
N ALA A 217 -18.88 -5.64 -11.61
CA ALA A 217 -18.72 -4.71 -12.71
C ALA A 217 -17.81 -3.54 -12.28
N PRO A 218 -16.74 -3.23 -13.02
CA PRO A 218 -16.29 -3.90 -14.25
C PRO A 218 -15.60 -5.26 -14.01
N TYR A 219 -15.81 -6.24 -14.89
CA TYR A 219 -15.09 -7.52 -14.88
C TYR A 219 -13.87 -7.52 -15.81
N ALA A 220 -12.96 -8.48 -15.63
CA ALA A 220 -11.84 -8.67 -16.55
C ALA A 220 -12.26 -9.46 -17.80
N ARG A 221 -12.01 -8.90 -18.99
CA ARG A 221 -12.12 -9.57 -20.28
C ARG A 221 -10.89 -10.43 -20.58
N GLN A 222 -9.71 -9.99 -20.13
CA GLN A 222 -8.45 -10.72 -20.25
C GLN A 222 -7.82 -10.89 -18.87
N TYR A 223 -7.50 -12.13 -18.53
CA TYR A 223 -6.82 -12.47 -17.29
C TYR A 223 -6.07 -13.80 -17.43
N ARG A 224 -5.12 -14.02 -16.53
CA ARG A 224 -4.44 -15.31 -16.37
C ARG A 224 -4.45 -15.73 -14.91
N VAL A 225 -4.49 -17.04 -14.70
CA VAL A 225 -4.38 -17.66 -13.39
C VAL A 225 -3.04 -18.38 -13.30
N GLU A 226 -2.31 -18.10 -12.23
CA GLU A 226 -0.95 -18.56 -11.97
C GLU A 226 -0.85 -19.16 -10.56
N TYR A 227 0.20 -19.91 -10.30
CA TYR A 227 0.54 -20.42 -8.97
C TYR A 227 2.00 -20.13 -8.63
N TRP A 228 2.28 -20.05 -7.34
CA TRP A 228 3.64 -19.92 -6.84
C TRP A 228 4.12 -21.27 -6.29
N PRO A 229 5.32 -21.74 -6.68
CA PRO A 229 5.87 -23.01 -6.19
C PRO A 229 6.51 -22.93 -4.80
N GLY A 230 7.01 -21.76 -4.40
CA GLY A 230 7.71 -21.54 -3.12
C GLY A 230 6.78 -21.24 -1.94
N ASP A 231 7.38 -20.78 -0.84
CA ASP A 231 6.69 -20.61 0.45
C ASP A 231 6.24 -19.17 0.75
N ASP A 232 6.73 -18.19 -0.01
CA ASP A 232 6.44 -16.77 0.20
C ASP A 232 6.45 -15.97 -1.12
N PRO A 233 5.31 -15.81 -1.78
CA PRO A 233 5.22 -15.09 -3.06
C PRO A 233 5.18 -13.56 -2.90
N MET A 234 5.06 -13.06 -1.65
CA MET A 234 4.77 -11.64 -1.42
C MET A 234 6.04 -10.83 -1.15
N HIS A 235 7.08 -11.44 -0.58
CA HIS A 235 8.34 -10.75 -0.31
C HIS A 235 9.36 -10.91 -1.44
N LEU A 236 10.19 -9.87 -1.61
CA LEU A 236 11.31 -9.90 -2.55
C LEU A 236 12.41 -10.83 -2.04
N HIS A 237 12.64 -11.94 -2.74
CA HIS A 237 13.77 -12.82 -2.50
C HIS A 237 14.84 -12.55 -3.57
N ALA A 238 15.79 -11.65 -3.26
CA ALA A 238 16.78 -11.18 -4.23
C ALA A 238 17.71 -12.29 -4.78
N ASP A 239 17.74 -13.45 -4.12
CA ASP A 239 18.59 -14.59 -4.45
C ASP A 239 17.83 -15.77 -5.09
N ASP A 240 16.50 -15.66 -5.28
CA ASP A 240 15.68 -16.75 -5.83
C ASP A 240 15.28 -16.48 -7.29
N ASP A 241 15.38 -17.52 -8.12
CA ASP A 241 14.89 -17.53 -9.52
C ASP A 241 13.38 -17.90 -9.60
N ASP A 242 12.68 -17.93 -8.46
CA ASP A 242 11.27 -18.29 -8.40
C ASP A 242 10.40 -17.22 -9.06
N ASP A 243 9.46 -17.66 -9.90
CA ASP A 243 8.47 -16.79 -10.55
C ASP A 243 7.10 -17.48 -10.55
N TRP A 244 6.05 -16.68 -10.69
CA TRP A 244 4.70 -17.14 -10.88
C TRP A 244 4.60 -18.01 -12.13
N GLN A 245 4.04 -19.21 -11.97
CA GLN A 245 3.92 -20.19 -13.03
C GLN A 245 2.48 -20.23 -13.56
N PRO A 246 2.26 -20.21 -14.89
CA PRO A 246 0.93 -20.30 -15.44
C PRO A 246 0.33 -21.70 -15.22
N PHE A 247 -0.98 -21.75 -14.96
CA PHE A 247 -1.73 -22.99 -15.10
C PHE A 247 -1.94 -23.33 -16.58
N GLY A 248 -1.94 -24.62 -16.93
CA GLY A 248 -2.04 -25.08 -18.33
C GLY A 248 -3.28 -24.59 -19.10
N HIS A 249 -4.36 -24.29 -18.40
CA HIS A 249 -5.60 -23.73 -18.94
C HIS A 249 -6.01 -22.42 -18.24
N GLY A 250 -5.06 -21.71 -17.62
CA GLY A 250 -5.32 -20.52 -16.81
C GLY A 250 -5.47 -19.21 -17.60
N ASN A 251 -5.17 -19.20 -18.91
CA ASN A 251 -5.23 -17.99 -19.75
C ASN A 251 -6.62 -17.81 -20.37
N VAL A 252 -7.26 -16.66 -20.12
CA VAL A 252 -8.57 -16.31 -20.66
C VAL A 252 -8.47 -14.95 -21.37
N ASN A 253 -8.87 -14.92 -22.65
CA ASN A 253 -8.70 -13.75 -23.52
C ASN A 253 -10.02 -13.05 -23.92
N ASP A 254 -11.16 -13.65 -23.62
CA ASP A 254 -12.49 -13.16 -24.00
C ASP A 254 -13.56 -13.58 -22.98
N SER A 255 -13.37 -13.12 -21.74
CA SER A 255 -14.34 -13.33 -20.67
C SER A 255 -15.55 -12.41 -20.82
N HIS A 256 -16.72 -12.94 -20.48
CA HIS A 256 -18.01 -12.23 -20.54
C HIS A 256 -18.51 -11.81 -19.14
N GLY A 257 -17.67 -11.93 -18.11
CA GLY A 257 -18.05 -11.67 -16.72
C GLY A 257 -19.03 -12.71 -16.16
N GLY A 258 -19.83 -12.30 -15.17
CA GLY A 258 -20.78 -13.16 -14.46
C GLY A 258 -20.11 -14.24 -13.59
N ASP A 259 -20.80 -15.36 -13.42
CA ASP A 259 -20.32 -16.50 -12.65
C ASP A 259 -19.60 -17.49 -13.58
N GLN A 260 -18.28 -17.60 -13.45
CA GLN A 260 -17.45 -18.40 -14.36
C GLN A 260 -16.70 -19.50 -13.61
N LEU A 261 -16.95 -20.76 -13.97
CA LEU A 261 -16.18 -21.91 -13.49
C LEU A 261 -15.17 -22.32 -14.57
N ILE A 262 -13.88 -22.26 -14.22
CA ILE A 262 -12.78 -22.40 -15.17
C ILE A 262 -11.93 -23.59 -14.74
N LYS A 263 -11.65 -24.47 -15.70
CA LYS A 263 -10.69 -25.56 -15.52
C LYS A 263 -9.29 -24.98 -15.69
N LEU A 264 -8.47 -25.07 -14.66
CA LEU A 264 -7.07 -24.61 -14.66
C LEU A 264 -6.10 -25.69 -15.15
N GLU A 265 -6.34 -26.94 -14.77
CA GLU A 265 -5.46 -28.07 -15.07
C GLU A 265 -6.27 -29.33 -15.38
N THR A 266 -5.67 -30.25 -16.15
CA THR A 266 -6.29 -31.56 -16.39
C THR A 266 -6.22 -32.45 -15.16
N SER A 267 -5.09 -32.43 -14.45
CA SER A 267 -4.89 -33.17 -13.20
C SER A 267 -4.71 -32.19 -12.04
N PRO A 268 -5.31 -32.43 -10.86
CA PRO A 268 -5.12 -31.55 -9.70
C PRO A 268 -3.64 -31.34 -9.35
N ARG A 269 -3.23 -30.08 -9.28
CA ARG A 269 -1.87 -29.66 -8.93
C ARG A 269 -1.81 -29.27 -7.44
N PRO A 270 -0.85 -29.76 -6.65
CA PRO A 270 -0.64 -29.29 -5.29
C PRO A 270 -0.10 -27.86 -5.30
N VAL A 271 -0.88 -26.89 -4.81
CA VAL A 271 -0.51 -25.47 -4.74
C VAL A 271 -1.01 -24.86 -3.43
N ARG A 272 -0.28 -23.89 -2.88
CA ARG A 272 -0.74 -23.07 -1.74
C ARG A 272 -1.23 -21.70 -2.21
N PHE A 273 -0.43 -21.04 -3.04
CA PHE A 273 -0.71 -19.69 -3.52
C PHE A 273 -1.17 -19.72 -4.97
N VAL A 274 -2.23 -18.97 -5.25
CA VAL A 274 -2.77 -18.78 -6.61
C VAL A 274 -2.98 -17.29 -6.85
N ARG A 275 -2.50 -16.79 -7.99
CA ARG A 275 -2.70 -15.41 -8.44
C ARG A 275 -3.65 -15.37 -9.61
N LEU A 276 -4.58 -14.44 -9.59
CA LEU A 276 -5.36 -14.02 -10.75
C LEU A 276 -4.90 -12.61 -11.13
N ILE A 277 -4.36 -12.45 -12.33
CA ILE A 277 -3.91 -11.15 -12.86
C ILE A 277 -4.75 -10.77 -14.07
N MET A 278 -5.26 -9.54 -14.06
CA MET A 278 -6.29 -8.99 -14.92
C MET A 278 -5.71 -7.80 -15.68
N SER A 279 -5.76 -7.83 -17.01
CA SER A 279 -5.12 -6.82 -17.86
C SER A 279 -6.07 -6.01 -18.73
N ARG A 280 -7.25 -6.55 -19.06
CA ARG A 280 -8.25 -5.82 -19.88
C ARG A 280 -9.59 -5.74 -19.19
N SER A 281 -10.03 -4.54 -18.88
CA SER A 281 -11.32 -4.28 -18.25
C SER A 281 -12.48 -4.35 -19.26
N SER A 282 -13.66 -4.71 -18.77
CA SER A 282 -14.92 -4.62 -19.53
C SER A 282 -15.47 -3.20 -19.62
N GLN A 283 -15.00 -2.30 -18.75
CA GLN A 283 -15.44 -0.93 -18.61
C GLN A 283 -16.96 -0.77 -18.38
N THR A 284 -17.59 -1.77 -17.74
CA THR A 284 -19.02 -1.77 -17.41
C THR A 284 -19.26 -1.32 -15.97
N SER A 285 -20.43 -0.74 -15.69
CA SER A 285 -20.89 -0.44 -14.34
C SER A 285 -22.16 -1.24 -14.01
N ALA A 286 -22.33 -1.63 -12.75
CA ALA A 286 -23.58 -2.20 -12.25
C ALA A 286 -24.64 -1.13 -11.96
N GLU A 287 -24.21 0.09 -11.67
CA GLU A 287 -25.07 1.22 -11.31
C GLU A 287 -25.11 2.25 -12.44
N THR A 288 -26.25 2.94 -12.57
CA THR A 288 -26.41 4.11 -13.43
C THR A 288 -25.77 5.33 -12.77
N SER A 289 -24.44 5.36 -12.75
CA SER A 289 -23.63 6.50 -12.27
C SER A 289 -23.05 7.27 -13.45
N ASN A 290 -23.00 8.60 -13.31
CA ASN A 290 -22.30 9.47 -14.26
C ASN A 290 -20.81 9.58 -13.94
N ASP A 291 -20.36 9.10 -12.78
CA ASP A 291 -18.95 9.07 -12.43
C ASP A 291 -18.24 8.01 -13.27
N ILE A 292 -17.24 8.42 -14.05
CA ILE A 292 -16.51 7.49 -14.90
C ILE A 292 -15.82 6.41 -14.06
N ARG A 293 -15.36 6.72 -12.85
CA ARG A 293 -14.57 5.81 -12.01
C ARG A 293 -15.34 4.55 -11.62
N ASP A 294 -16.67 4.58 -11.63
CA ASP A 294 -17.50 3.39 -11.36
C ASP A 294 -17.42 2.33 -12.45
N ARG A 295 -17.02 2.72 -13.67
CA ARG A 295 -16.83 1.79 -14.79
C ARG A 295 -15.36 1.38 -14.98
N LEU A 296 -14.40 1.91 -14.22
CA LEU A 296 -12.97 1.66 -14.41
C LEU A 296 -12.42 0.64 -13.40
N GLY A 297 -11.30 0.01 -13.76
CA GLY A 297 -10.66 -1.02 -12.94
C GLY A 297 -11.27 -2.41 -13.12
N PHE A 298 -11.29 -3.21 -12.04
CA PHE A 298 -11.79 -4.58 -11.99
C PHE A 298 -12.50 -4.85 -10.68
N ALA A 299 -13.54 -5.67 -10.69
CA ALA A 299 -14.34 -6.01 -9.53
C ALA A 299 -14.64 -7.51 -9.44
N ILE A 300 -14.51 -8.07 -8.24
CA ILE A 300 -14.80 -9.48 -7.92
C ILE A 300 -15.72 -9.49 -6.70
N ARG A 301 -16.87 -10.16 -6.84
CA ARG A 301 -17.85 -10.36 -5.77
C ARG A 301 -17.45 -11.48 -4.84
N GLU A 302 -17.03 -12.61 -5.41
CA GLU A 302 -16.63 -13.81 -4.67
C GLU A 302 -15.66 -14.65 -5.50
N ILE A 303 -14.81 -15.45 -4.84
CA ILE A 303 -13.94 -16.42 -5.50
C ILE A 303 -13.92 -17.77 -4.78
N GLU A 304 -14.05 -18.84 -5.54
CA GLU A 304 -13.92 -20.21 -5.03
C GLU A 304 -12.72 -20.87 -5.73
N LEU A 305 -11.92 -21.65 -5.01
CA LEU A 305 -10.71 -22.29 -5.55
C LEU A 305 -10.60 -23.72 -5.03
N GLY A 306 -10.47 -24.69 -5.94
CA GLY A 306 -10.28 -26.06 -5.51
C GLY A 306 -10.32 -27.08 -6.63
N LYS A 307 -11.07 -28.17 -6.41
CA LYS A 307 -11.09 -29.30 -7.36
C LYS A 307 -12.48 -29.80 -7.66
N ILE A 308 -12.64 -30.37 -8.85
CA ILE A 308 -13.78 -31.22 -9.16
C ILE A 308 -13.42 -32.68 -8.89
N ASP A 309 -14.25 -33.38 -8.11
CA ASP A 309 -14.06 -34.81 -7.83
C ASP A 309 -14.53 -35.71 -8.99
N LYS A 310 -14.30 -37.02 -8.87
CA LYS A 310 -14.72 -38.02 -9.85
C LYS A 310 -16.24 -38.08 -10.10
N HIS A 311 -17.06 -37.45 -9.25
CA HIS A 311 -18.50 -37.36 -9.36
C HIS A 311 -18.96 -36.02 -9.96
N GLY A 312 -18.04 -35.17 -10.41
CA GLY A 312 -18.35 -33.87 -10.99
C GLY A 312 -18.69 -32.80 -9.94
N ARG A 313 -18.48 -33.06 -8.64
CA ARG A 313 -18.75 -32.07 -7.58
C ARG A 313 -17.54 -31.18 -7.38
N PHE A 314 -17.76 -29.88 -7.39
CA PHE A 314 -16.74 -28.90 -7.05
C PHE A 314 -16.57 -28.83 -5.51
N HIS A 315 -15.32 -28.95 -5.07
CA HIS A 315 -14.89 -28.81 -3.69
C HIS A 315 -14.09 -27.53 -3.60
N ASP A 316 -14.70 -26.52 -3.00
CA ASP A 316 -14.07 -25.26 -2.70
C ASP A 316 -13.19 -25.36 -1.45
N TYR A 317 -12.01 -24.77 -1.49
CA TYR A 317 -11.07 -24.70 -0.38
C TYR A 317 -10.94 -23.30 0.22
N VAL A 318 -11.53 -22.29 -0.41
CA VAL A 318 -11.63 -20.94 0.12
C VAL A 318 -12.57 -20.97 1.32
N ARG A 319 -12.18 -20.30 2.40
CA ARG A 319 -13.05 -20.10 3.56
C ARG A 319 -13.71 -18.73 3.40
N HIS A 320 -15.02 -18.76 3.28
CA HIS A 320 -15.84 -17.57 3.13
C HIS A 320 -16.34 -17.09 4.49
N ALA A 321 -15.89 -15.91 4.94
CA ALA A 321 -16.32 -15.32 6.20
C ALA A 321 -16.06 -13.81 6.23
N PRO A 322 -16.97 -13.01 6.82
CA PRO A 322 -16.75 -11.58 7.04
C PRO A 322 -15.88 -11.35 8.29
N ASP A 323 -14.76 -12.07 8.39
CA ASP A 323 -13.85 -12.10 9.53
C ASP A 323 -12.49 -12.64 9.07
N ARG A 324 -11.45 -11.79 9.13
CA ARG A 324 -10.08 -12.15 8.72
C ARG A 324 -9.52 -13.41 9.38
N HIS A 325 -9.92 -13.74 10.59
CA HIS A 325 -9.39 -14.90 11.32
C HIS A 325 -10.02 -16.21 10.84
N ARG A 326 -11.13 -16.11 10.11
CA ARG A 326 -11.90 -17.23 9.59
C ARG A 326 -11.89 -17.31 8.07
N GLN A 327 -11.54 -16.20 7.41
CA GLN A 327 -11.43 -16.04 5.97
C GLN A 327 -10.10 -16.62 5.44
N THR A 328 -10.12 -17.12 4.21
CA THR A 328 -8.87 -17.39 3.47
C THR A 328 -8.15 -16.08 3.19
N ILE A 329 -6.84 -16.03 3.45
CA ILE A 329 -6.06 -14.81 3.24
C ILE A 329 -6.04 -14.47 1.74
N ILE A 330 -6.45 -13.25 1.44
CA ILE A 330 -6.42 -12.64 0.10
C ILE A 330 -5.65 -11.32 0.17
N TYR A 331 -4.75 -11.15 -0.78
CA TYR A 331 -4.04 -9.91 -1.08
C TYR A 331 -4.50 -9.37 -2.44
N VAL A 332 -4.50 -8.05 -2.61
CA VAL A 332 -4.86 -7.38 -3.86
C VAL A 332 -3.84 -6.31 -4.21
N SER A 333 -3.69 -6.01 -5.50
CA SER A 333 -2.75 -5.00 -6.01
C SER A 333 -3.11 -3.57 -5.63
N SER A 334 -4.41 -3.27 -5.51
CA SER A 334 -4.92 -1.95 -5.20
C SER A 334 -6.38 -2.00 -4.74
N THR A 335 -6.90 -0.89 -4.20
CA THR A 335 -8.31 -0.78 -3.80
C THR A 335 -8.93 0.55 -4.23
N ASP A 336 -10.18 0.50 -4.65
CA ASP A 336 -11.02 1.66 -4.95
C ASP A 336 -11.28 2.52 -3.69
N PRO A 337 -10.91 3.82 -3.68
CA PRO A 337 -11.13 4.71 -2.54
C PRO A 337 -12.59 5.17 -2.40
N TRP A 338 -13.52 4.65 -3.21
CA TRP A 338 -14.96 4.90 -3.05
C TRP A 338 -15.47 4.46 -1.67
N HIS A 339 -16.24 5.32 -1.00
CA HIS A 339 -16.83 5.06 0.31
C HIS A 339 -18.09 5.93 0.53
N ARG A 340 -18.73 5.77 1.69
CA ARG A 340 -19.93 6.51 2.13
C ARG A 340 -19.64 7.32 3.38
N ALA A 341 -20.47 8.32 3.66
CA ALA A 341 -20.39 9.07 4.90
C ALA A 341 -20.53 8.20 6.17
N GLU A 342 -21.28 7.10 6.09
CA GLU A 342 -21.46 6.14 7.20
C GLU A 342 -20.24 5.24 7.46
N ASP A 343 -19.27 5.21 6.53
CA ASP A 343 -18.07 4.36 6.66
C ASP A 343 -16.98 5.00 7.54
N ILE A 344 -17.25 6.18 8.13
CA ILE A 344 -16.33 6.85 9.07
C ILE A 344 -15.98 5.96 10.25
N ASP A 345 -14.70 5.90 10.60
CA ASP A 345 -14.21 5.17 11.76
C ASP A 345 -13.91 6.11 12.92
N PHE A 346 -14.84 6.22 13.87
CA PHE A 346 -14.65 7.01 15.09
C PHE A 346 -13.80 6.30 16.16
N SER A 347 -13.37 5.06 15.94
CA SER A 347 -12.51 4.34 16.89
C SER A 347 -11.03 4.72 16.75
N ILE A 348 -10.65 5.28 15.60
CA ILE A 348 -9.31 5.71 15.27
C ILE A 348 -9.32 7.20 14.90
N GLU A 349 -8.47 7.96 15.56
CA GLU A 349 -8.27 9.39 15.37
C GLU A 349 -6.96 9.67 14.65
N GLN A 350 -7.01 10.61 13.70
CA GLN A 350 -5.83 11.14 13.04
C GLN A 350 -5.68 12.61 13.50
N PRO A 351 -4.60 13.00 14.21
CA PRO A 351 -4.44 14.35 14.75
C PRO A 351 -4.63 15.42 13.67
N GLY A 352 -5.50 16.41 13.90
CA GLY A 352 -5.78 17.39 12.84
C GLY A 352 -4.55 18.19 12.43
N LEU A 353 -4.46 18.54 11.14
CA LEU A 353 -3.32 19.28 10.59
C LEU A 353 -3.06 20.59 11.33
N ASP A 354 -4.09 21.39 11.61
CA ASP A 354 -3.94 22.66 12.33
C ASP A 354 -3.56 22.44 13.80
N PHE A 355 -4.02 21.36 14.43
CA PHE A 355 -3.63 21.04 15.81
C PHE A 355 -2.13 20.82 15.90
N ILE A 356 -1.57 19.97 15.03
CA ILE A 356 -0.14 19.68 15.04
C ILE A 356 0.67 20.91 14.63
N LEU A 357 0.35 21.52 13.49
CA LEU A 357 1.20 22.56 12.88
C LEU A 357 1.19 23.90 13.65
N ARG A 358 0.23 24.09 14.57
CA ARG A 358 0.22 25.23 15.51
C ARG A 358 0.79 24.90 16.87
N SER A 359 1.00 23.62 17.18
CA SER A 359 1.49 23.20 18.48
C SER A 359 2.99 23.47 18.63
N ALA A 360 3.44 23.56 19.89
CA ALA A 360 4.86 23.61 20.24
C ALA A 360 5.62 22.33 19.85
N LEU A 361 4.90 21.23 19.56
CA LEU A 361 5.50 19.93 19.21
C LEU A 361 6.37 20.03 17.95
N THR A 362 6.03 20.93 17.03
CA THR A 362 6.81 21.23 15.81
C THR A 362 8.22 21.70 16.11
N ASN A 363 8.49 22.14 17.35
CA ASN A 363 9.76 22.73 17.76
C ASN A 363 10.16 23.94 16.90
N SER A 364 9.18 24.62 16.28
CA SER A 364 9.40 25.69 15.29
C SER A 364 10.26 25.30 14.09
N LEU A 365 10.38 24.00 13.81
CA LEU A 365 11.07 23.45 12.65
C LEU A 365 10.07 23.12 11.53
N PRO A 366 10.52 23.09 10.27
CA PRO A 366 9.70 22.61 9.17
C PRO A 366 9.24 21.16 9.41
N VAL A 367 7.98 20.87 9.06
CA VAL A 367 7.37 19.54 9.23
C VAL A 367 7.20 18.88 7.87
N LEU A 368 7.55 17.59 7.77
CA LEU A 368 7.18 16.75 6.63
C LEU A 368 5.75 16.23 6.84
N VAL A 369 4.85 16.51 5.88
CA VAL A 369 3.43 16.15 5.97
C VAL A 369 3.04 15.22 4.83
N PRO A 370 2.36 14.10 5.09
CA PRO A 370 1.95 13.16 4.07
C PRO A 370 0.61 13.61 3.45
N VAL A 371 0.35 13.18 2.24
CA VAL A 371 -1.00 13.19 1.64
C VAL A 371 -1.38 11.78 1.21
N GLY A 372 -2.67 11.48 1.18
CA GLY A 372 -3.17 10.17 0.70
C GLY A 372 -2.92 9.96 -0.79
N VAL A 373 -2.58 8.72 -1.19
CA VAL A 373 -2.28 8.31 -2.57
C VAL A 373 -2.91 6.96 -2.91
N LEU A 374 -2.77 5.94 -2.07
CA LEU A 374 -3.14 4.55 -2.33
C LEU A 374 -4.65 4.33 -2.20
N TYR A 375 -5.22 4.92 -1.15
CA TYR A 375 -6.61 4.79 -0.72
C TYR A 375 -7.35 6.13 -0.73
N ASP A 376 -6.80 7.11 -1.44
CA ASP A 376 -7.33 8.46 -1.55
C ASP A 376 -7.38 8.91 -3.02
N THR A 377 -7.81 10.15 -3.26
CA THR A 377 -7.92 10.75 -4.58
C THR A 377 -6.84 11.79 -4.82
N PRO A 378 -6.33 11.92 -6.06
CA PRO A 378 -5.45 13.02 -6.44
C PRO A 378 -6.06 14.41 -6.16
N GLU A 379 -7.39 14.52 -6.25
CA GLU A 379 -8.12 15.74 -5.91
C GLU A 379 -8.00 16.09 -4.43
N ASN A 380 -8.23 15.13 -3.52
CA ASN A 380 -8.17 15.34 -2.08
C ASN A 380 -6.74 15.66 -1.61
N ALA A 381 -5.74 14.96 -2.16
CA ALA A 381 -4.33 15.22 -1.91
C ALA A 381 -3.90 16.63 -2.37
N ALA A 382 -4.31 17.04 -3.58
CA ALA A 382 -4.00 18.38 -4.08
C ALA A 382 -4.69 19.48 -3.25
N ALA A 383 -5.92 19.24 -2.80
CA ALA A 383 -6.65 20.13 -1.90
C ALA A 383 -5.93 20.29 -0.55
N GLU A 384 -5.37 19.21 0.00
CA GLU A 384 -4.57 19.27 1.24
C GLU A 384 -3.35 20.17 1.07
N ILE A 385 -2.58 19.95 0.00
CA ILE A 385 -1.39 20.75 -0.31
C ILE A 385 -1.78 22.23 -0.43
N ASN A 386 -2.86 22.54 -1.13
CA ASN A 386 -3.35 23.91 -1.27
C ASN A 386 -3.74 24.52 0.08
N TYR A 387 -4.42 23.75 0.93
CA TYR A 387 -4.81 24.18 2.27
C TYR A 387 -3.59 24.54 3.13
N LEU A 388 -2.59 23.65 3.16
CA LEU A 388 -1.35 23.84 3.90
C LEU A 388 -0.58 25.09 3.42
N LEU A 389 -0.51 25.30 2.10
CA LEU A 389 0.10 26.50 1.50
C LEU A 389 -0.68 27.78 1.86
N ARG A 390 -2.02 27.76 1.81
CA ARG A 390 -2.85 28.92 2.18
C ARG A 390 -2.76 29.28 3.66
N ARG A 391 -2.61 28.27 4.53
CA ARG A 391 -2.34 28.47 5.97
C ARG A 391 -0.94 29.05 6.24
N ASN A 392 -0.03 28.99 5.26
CA ASN A 392 1.35 29.46 5.36
C ASN A 392 2.10 28.77 6.51
N TYR A 393 1.93 27.45 6.63
CA TYR A 393 2.67 26.63 7.59
C TYR A 393 4.12 26.41 7.16
N ASN A 394 5.01 26.20 8.13
CA ASN A 394 6.41 25.88 7.89
C ASN A 394 6.55 24.39 7.58
N LEU A 395 6.68 24.05 6.29
CA LEU A 395 6.75 22.67 5.80
C LEU A 395 8.15 22.38 5.27
N GLU A 396 8.68 21.20 5.60
CA GLU A 396 9.90 20.66 4.97
C GLU A 396 9.57 20.20 3.55
N GLY A 397 8.41 19.55 3.40
CA GLY A 397 7.96 18.99 2.14
C GLY A 397 6.62 18.27 2.30
N ILE A 398 6.23 17.63 1.21
CA ILE A 398 5.07 16.74 1.16
C ILE A 398 5.56 15.33 0.87
N GLU A 399 5.18 14.38 1.72
CA GLU A 399 5.33 12.95 1.47
C GLU A 399 4.07 12.44 0.78
N LEU A 400 4.21 11.53 -0.18
CA LEU A 400 3.10 11.03 -0.99
C LEU A 400 2.82 9.59 -0.60
N GLY A 401 1.72 9.37 0.13
CA GLY A 401 1.34 8.07 0.67
C GLY A 401 2.19 7.60 1.86
N GLU A 402 1.88 6.41 2.36
CA GLU A 402 2.56 5.77 3.49
C GLU A 402 2.77 4.28 3.18
N GLU A 403 4.03 3.82 3.25
CA GLU A 403 4.44 2.41 3.13
C GLU A 403 3.77 1.64 1.96
N PRO A 404 3.85 2.13 0.70
CA PRO A 404 3.22 1.46 -0.45
C PRO A 404 3.74 0.04 -0.70
N ASP A 405 5.00 -0.22 -0.35
CA ASP A 405 5.62 -1.55 -0.41
C ASP A 405 5.00 -2.52 0.61
N GLY A 406 4.71 -2.04 1.83
CA GLY A 406 3.97 -2.80 2.84
C GLY A 406 2.52 -3.11 2.45
N GLN A 407 1.95 -2.33 1.53
CA GLN A 407 0.60 -2.51 0.96
C GLN A 407 0.61 -3.30 -0.36
N TRP A 408 1.76 -3.84 -0.76
CA TRP A 408 1.94 -4.66 -1.97
C TRP A 408 1.71 -3.91 -3.29
N TYR A 409 1.79 -2.59 -3.30
CA TYR A 409 1.76 -1.84 -4.57
C TYR A 409 3.05 -2.10 -5.34
N SER A 410 2.93 -2.33 -6.65
CA SER A 410 4.11 -2.34 -7.51
C SER A 410 4.71 -0.92 -7.59
N PRO A 411 6.04 -0.80 -7.79
CA PRO A 411 6.65 0.50 -8.03
C PRO A 411 6.03 1.25 -9.21
N GLU A 412 5.60 0.54 -10.25
CA GLU A 412 4.95 1.09 -11.44
C GLU A 412 3.56 1.67 -11.13
N ASP A 413 2.73 0.93 -10.39
CA ASP A 413 1.38 1.38 -10.02
C ASP A 413 1.48 2.56 -9.05
N TYR A 414 2.37 2.49 -8.06
CA TYR A 414 2.62 3.59 -7.15
C TYR A 414 3.15 4.84 -7.88
N ALA A 415 4.07 4.69 -8.83
CA ALA A 415 4.57 5.80 -9.64
C ALA A 415 3.46 6.46 -10.47
N ALA A 416 2.52 5.68 -11.02
CA ALA A 416 1.38 6.22 -11.76
C ALA A 416 0.43 7.04 -10.87
N LEU A 417 0.13 6.55 -9.66
CA LEU A 417 -0.68 7.28 -8.67
C LEU A 417 0.02 8.55 -8.18
N TYR A 418 1.31 8.45 -7.83
CA TYR A 418 2.16 9.58 -7.46
C TYR A 418 2.13 10.67 -8.54
N ALA A 419 2.34 10.28 -9.80
CA ALA A 419 2.30 11.20 -10.93
C ALA A 419 0.91 11.81 -11.13
N GLY A 420 -0.17 11.07 -10.82
CA GLY A 420 -1.55 11.55 -10.81
C GLY A 420 -1.73 12.75 -9.87
N VAL A 421 -1.23 12.66 -8.62
CA VAL A 421 -1.27 13.78 -7.66
C VAL A 421 -0.49 14.98 -8.18
N ALA A 422 0.72 14.77 -8.70
CA ALA A 422 1.55 15.84 -9.24
C ALA A 422 0.90 16.56 -10.44
N ARG A 423 0.26 15.80 -11.36
CA ARG A 423 -0.51 16.35 -12.49
C ARG A 423 -1.69 17.19 -11.99
N ARG A 424 -2.44 16.69 -11.01
CA ARG A 424 -3.61 17.39 -10.46
C ARG A 424 -3.23 18.72 -9.82
N ARG A 425 -2.15 18.74 -9.03
CA ARG A 425 -1.59 19.97 -8.44
C ARG A 425 -1.18 20.98 -9.50
N THR A 426 -0.52 20.54 -10.57
CA THR A 426 -0.08 21.43 -11.66
C THR A 426 -1.26 22.10 -12.34
N ALA A 427 -2.34 21.34 -12.60
CA ALA A 427 -3.55 21.87 -13.24
C ALA A 427 -4.33 22.90 -12.38
N LEU A 428 -4.13 22.92 -11.06
CA LEU A 428 -4.74 23.89 -10.15
C LEU A 428 -3.94 25.21 -10.04
N ASN A 429 -2.68 25.22 -10.49
CA ASN A 429 -1.79 26.39 -10.49
C ASN A 429 -1.76 27.13 -11.84
N THR A 430 -2.41 26.58 -12.86
CA THR A 430 -2.67 27.20 -14.17
C THR A 430 -4.08 27.75 -14.21
#